data_AF-A0A6G0QLN3-F1
#
_entry.id   AF-A0A6G0QLN3-F1
#
_cell.length_a   1.000
_cell.length_b   1.000
_cell.length_c   1.000
_cell.angle_alpha   90.00
_cell.angle_beta   90.00
_cell.angle_gamma   90.00
#
_symmetry.space_group_name_H-M   'P 1'
#
loop_
_entity.id
_entity.type
_entity.pdbx_description
1 polymer ?
#
loop_
_entity_poly.entity_id
_entity_poly.type
_entity_poly.pdbx_seq_one_letter_code
_entity_poly.pdbx_strand_id
1 'polypeptide(L)'
;MNTENFDDGSFWLFVDPPPATLYLAVTGLSLVGIGYIVVLLMMVLRPKRVMHFPPSALQTWVENTSRTNSSALKLLNSFTQPDSTSRRFVKLGMKIGDLVFETILLVQILEAGSPAAIVGIFTVIIASNALVWAVMMLLPLNRMALVETLVGLLFDLLIAVGCPMLILVYCLSNFNFPRDKFAINIEAFPAGWFERKASIVANPVQTAVIYNSLRSLRITSVYEFFARMGVHVTLFLSRAEKTKDPQSMRTSTLACAPHPECAVKAHRWTLMENGSLNQCPCLIMIDRDIAPKTYAEWEMPKNLTEKVIQLASSGDLQTLQLTNRSCLSFRKNFATAKE
;
A
#
# COMPACT_ATOMS: atom_id res chain seq x y z
N MET A 1 33.57 3.38 -11.04
CA MET A 1 34.87 3.09 -10.39
C MET A 1 35.98 2.77 -11.40
N ASN A 2 35.67 2.22 -12.58
CA ASN A 2 36.64 1.93 -13.65
C ASN A 2 37.87 1.16 -13.13
N THR A 3 37.58 0.01 -12.49
CA THR A 3 38.55 -0.93 -11.92
C THR A 3 38.51 -2.27 -12.63
N GLU A 4 37.86 -2.35 -13.79
CA GLU A 4 37.65 -3.59 -14.55
C GLU A 4 38.97 -4.21 -15.05
N ASN A 5 39.92 -3.36 -15.42
CA ASN A 5 41.24 -3.77 -15.93
C ASN A 5 42.26 -4.04 -14.82
N PHE A 6 41.86 -3.94 -13.55
CA PHE A 6 42.75 -4.14 -12.41
C PHE A 6 42.61 -5.54 -11.83
N ASP A 7 43.75 -6.14 -11.47
CA ASP A 7 43.85 -7.48 -10.90
C ASP A 7 43.06 -8.53 -11.69
N ASP A 8 43.13 -8.49 -13.03
CA ASP A 8 42.41 -9.37 -13.95
C ASP A 8 40.88 -9.40 -13.72
N GLY A 9 40.32 -8.25 -13.32
CA GLY A 9 38.89 -8.10 -12.99
C GLY A 9 38.52 -8.52 -11.56
N SER A 10 39.48 -9.00 -10.77
CA SER A 10 39.26 -9.50 -9.40
C SER A 10 39.49 -8.47 -8.29
N PHE A 11 39.63 -7.19 -8.64
CA PHE A 11 39.94 -6.10 -7.69
C PHE A 11 39.09 -6.11 -6.41
N TRP A 12 37.77 -6.37 -6.52
CA TRP A 12 36.85 -6.34 -5.38
C TRP A 12 36.67 -7.71 -4.69
N LEU A 13 37.28 -8.79 -5.17
CA LEU A 13 37.23 -10.13 -4.57
C LEU A 13 35.81 -10.60 -4.17
N PHE A 14 34.81 -10.23 -4.97
CA PHE A 14 33.44 -10.67 -4.73
C PHE A 14 33.29 -12.13 -5.14
N VAL A 15 32.79 -12.97 -4.23
CA VAL A 15 32.35 -14.33 -4.58
C VAL A 15 31.05 -14.21 -5.36
N ASP A 16 31.01 -14.73 -6.59
CA ASP A 16 29.79 -14.69 -7.40
C ASP A 16 28.69 -15.55 -6.76
N PRO A 17 27.45 -15.03 -6.68
CA PRO A 17 26.34 -15.80 -6.14
C PRO A 17 25.92 -16.86 -7.17
N PRO A 18 25.34 -17.99 -6.75
CA PRO A 18 24.81 -18.97 -7.69
C PRO A 18 23.77 -18.32 -8.62
N PRO A 19 23.73 -18.67 -9.91
CA PRO A 19 22.90 -17.97 -10.90
C PRO A 19 21.43 -17.93 -10.51
N ALA A 20 20.93 -18.98 -9.85
CA ALA A 20 19.55 -19.05 -9.34
C ALA A 20 19.23 -17.91 -8.35
N THR A 21 20.13 -17.56 -7.43
CA THR A 21 19.87 -16.48 -6.45
C THR A 21 19.91 -15.11 -7.10
N LEU A 22 20.77 -14.93 -8.11
CA LEU A 22 20.80 -13.70 -8.91
C LEU A 22 19.49 -13.47 -9.66
N TYR A 23 19.00 -14.48 -10.40
CA TYR A 23 17.72 -14.36 -11.11
C TYR A 23 16.56 -14.10 -10.15
N LEU A 24 16.55 -14.80 -9.02
CA LEU A 24 15.52 -14.66 -7.99
C LEU A 24 15.54 -13.25 -7.35
N ALA A 25 16.72 -12.70 -7.07
CA ALA A 25 16.88 -11.33 -6.58
C ALA A 25 16.37 -10.30 -7.60
N VAL A 26 16.80 -10.39 -8.86
CA VAL A 26 16.42 -9.44 -9.92
C VAL A 26 14.92 -9.46 -10.20
N THR A 27 14.34 -10.65 -10.32
CA THR A 27 12.90 -10.81 -10.57
C THR A 27 12.07 -10.31 -9.38
N GLY A 28 12.46 -10.66 -8.15
CA GLY A 28 11.79 -10.19 -6.94
C GLY A 28 11.80 -8.67 -6.82
N LEU A 29 12.97 -8.04 -6.94
CA LEU A 29 13.10 -6.57 -6.82
C LEU A 29 12.28 -5.84 -7.89
N SER A 30 12.29 -6.37 -9.12
CA SER A 30 11.52 -5.81 -10.23
C SER A 30 10.02 -5.90 -9.97
N LEU A 31 9.54 -7.05 -9.49
CA LEU A 31 8.12 -7.27 -9.21
C LEU A 31 7.61 -6.36 -8.07
N VAL A 32 8.41 -6.19 -7.02
CA VAL A 32 8.09 -5.24 -5.93
C VAL A 32 8.09 -3.81 -6.43
N GLY A 33 9.11 -3.38 -7.19
CA GLY A 33 9.17 -2.04 -7.76
C GLY A 33 7.97 -1.72 -8.66
N ILE A 34 7.63 -2.65 -9.58
CA ILE A 34 6.46 -2.53 -10.45
C ILE A 34 5.17 -2.45 -9.61
N GLY A 35 5.03 -3.30 -8.59
CA GLY A 35 3.87 -3.29 -7.69
C GLY A 35 3.64 -1.94 -7.02
N TYR A 36 4.70 -1.34 -6.45
CA TYR A 36 4.62 0.00 -5.85
C TYR A 36 4.26 1.07 -6.88
N ILE A 37 4.84 1.03 -8.09
CA ILE A 37 4.54 1.99 -9.17
C ILE A 37 3.08 1.88 -9.63
N VAL A 38 2.55 0.65 -9.78
CA VAL A 38 1.15 0.43 -10.17
C VAL A 38 0.19 1.04 -9.14
N VAL A 39 0.45 0.85 -7.85
CA VAL A 39 -0.40 1.43 -6.79
C VAL A 39 -0.30 2.97 -6.80
N LEU A 40 0.90 3.53 -6.99
CA LEU A 40 1.08 4.98 -7.11
C LEU A 40 0.34 5.55 -8.34
N LEU A 41 0.43 4.90 -9.50
CA LEU A 41 -0.31 5.28 -10.71
C LEU A 41 -1.82 5.21 -10.48
N MET A 42 -2.31 4.15 -9.83
CA MET A 42 -3.72 4.04 -9.44
C MET A 42 -4.17 5.15 -8.48
N MET A 43 -3.26 5.68 -7.65
CA MET A 43 -3.54 6.82 -6.79
C MET A 43 -3.52 8.17 -7.51
N VAL A 44 -2.58 8.38 -8.44
CA VAL A 44 -2.35 9.66 -9.13
C VAL A 44 -3.35 9.88 -10.27
N LEU A 45 -3.73 8.84 -11.01
CA LEU A 45 -4.68 8.91 -12.13
C LEU A 45 -6.16 9.11 -11.69
N ARG A 46 -6.39 9.64 -10.49
CA ARG A 46 -7.72 9.99 -9.99
C ARG A 46 -8.20 11.33 -10.55
N PRO A 47 -9.37 11.42 -11.22
CA PRO A 47 -10.11 12.69 -11.29
C PRO A 47 -10.63 13.06 -9.89
N LYS A 48 -10.34 14.29 -9.47
CA LYS A 48 -10.87 14.90 -8.23
C LYS A 48 -12.38 15.07 -8.36
N ARG A 49 -13.19 14.47 -7.47
CA ARG A 49 -14.43 15.10 -7.01
C ARG A 49 -14.84 14.63 -5.61
N VAL A 50 -15.24 15.62 -4.83
CA VAL A 50 -15.69 15.56 -3.43
C VAL A 50 -17.19 15.29 -3.43
N MET A 51 -17.70 14.56 -2.44
CA MET A 51 -19.11 14.65 -2.08
C MET A 51 -19.24 14.61 -0.56
N HIS A 52 -19.96 15.59 -0.04
CA HIS A 52 -20.28 15.80 1.37
C HIS A 52 -21.54 14.96 1.69
N PHE A 53 -21.53 14.21 2.79
CA PHE A 53 -22.73 13.52 3.29
C PHE A 53 -23.40 14.38 4.37
N PRO A 54 -24.73 14.62 4.31
CA PRO A 54 -25.47 15.13 5.45
C PRO A 54 -25.74 13.99 6.45
N PRO A 55 -25.49 14.19 7.77
CA PRO A 55 -25.79 13.23 8.80
C PRO A 55 -27.22 13.43 9.29
N SER A 56 -28.20 12.70 8.75
CA SER A 56 -29.57 12.76 9.32
C SER A 56 -30.37 11.46 9.32
N ALA A 57 -29.89 10.39 8.67
CA ALA A 57 -30.63 9.12 8.61
C ALA A 57 -30.08 8.00 9.51
N LEU A 58 -28.82 8.07 9.95
CA LEU A 58 -28.18 7.02 10.75
C LEU A 58 -28.52 7.13 12.24
N GLN A 59 -28.72 8.35 12.76
CA GLN A 59 -28.94 8.58 14.20
C GLN A 59 -30.29 8.05 14.68
N THR A 60 -31.32 8.05 13.82
CA THR A 60 -32.69 7.63 14.19
C THR A 60 -32.88 6.11 14.25
N TRP A 61 -31.94 5.31 13.72
CA TRP A 61 -32.05 3.84 13.73
C TRP A 61 -31.35 3.18 14.93
N VAL A 62 -30.33 3.84 15.50
CA VAL A 62 -29.52 3.27 16.60
C VAL A 62 -30.26 3.26 17.95
N GLU A 63 -31.26 4.11 18.14
CA GLU A 63 -32.01 4.17 19.42
C GLU A 63 -33.02 3.02 19.62
N ASN A 64 -33.42 2.29 18.57
CA ASN A 64 -34.56 1.36 18.66
C ASN A 64 -34.20 -0.14 18.80
N THR A 65 -32.92 -0.55 18.82
CA THR A 65 -32.55 -1.98 18.70
C THR A 65 -31.61 -2.50 19.81
N SER A 66 -31.67 -1.97 21.03
CA SER A 66 -30.89 -2.49 22.17
C SER A 66 -31.75 -3.20 23.23
N ARG A 67 -32.28 -4.39 22.90
CA ARG A 67 -32.86 -5.31 23.90
C ARG A 67 -32.64 -6.78 23.50
N THR A 68 -31.40 -7.28 23.59
CA THR A 68 -31.14 -8.71 23.86
C THR A 68 -29.69 -8.89 24.34
N ASN A 69 -29.52 -9.53 25.50
CA ASN A 69 -28.26 -9.69 26.22
C ASN A 69 -27.65 -11.08 25.96
N SER A 70 -26.41 -11.14 25.46
CA SER A 70 -25.51 -12.27 25.74
C SER A 70 -24.06 -11.78 25.87
N SER A 71 -23.34 -12.31 26.86
CA SER A 71 -22.05 -11.81 27.34
C SER A 71 -20.86 -12.17 26.43
N ALA A 72 -20.91 -13.30 25.72
CA ALA A 72 -19.89 -13.67 24.73
C ALA A 72 -20.01 -12.85 23.43
N LEU A 73 -21.22 -12.48 23.04
CA LEU A 73 -21.48 -11.59 21.91
C LEU A 73 -21.10 -10.14 22.25
N LYS A 74 -21.19 -9.71 23.52
CA LYS A 74 -20.70 -8.40 23.99
C LYS A 74 -19.19 -8.21 23.80
N LEU A 75 -18.38 -9.25 23.96
CA LEU A 75 -16.94 -9.16 23.75
C LEU A 75 -16.57 -9.06 22.26
N LEU A 76 -17.19 -9.86 21.41
CA LEU A 76 -16.99 -9.75 19.96
C LEU A 76 -17.54 -8.41 19.42
N ASN A 77 -18.67 -7.95 19.97
CA ASN A 77 -19.29 -6.69 19.56
C ASN A 77 -18.51 -5.47 20.09
N SER A 78 -17.78 -5.58 21.21
CA SER A 78 -16.86 -4.52 21.66
C SER A 78 -15.65 -4.32 20.75
N PHE A 79 -15.25 -5.35 19.98
CA PHE A 79 -14.20 -5.21 18.96
C PHE A 79 -14.73 -4.60 17.65
N THR A 80 -16.03 -4.68 17.40
CA THR A 80 -16.67 -4.15 16.18
C THR A 80 -17.43 -2.84 16.38
N GLN A 81 -17.58 -2.34 17.62
CA GLN A 81 -18.24 -1.06 17.89
C GLN A 81 -17.31 0.12 17.56
N PRO A 82 -17.81 1.19 16.90
CA PRO A 82 -16.97 2.27 16.37
C PRO A 82 -16.62 3.28 17.47
N ASP A 83 -15.77 2.89 18.42
CA ASP A 83 -15.14 3.83 19.34
C ASP A 83 -13.83 4.38 18.77
N SER A 84 -13.72 5.71 18.72
CA SER A 84 -12.60 6.41 18.09
C SER A 84 -11.24 6.12 18.74
N THR A 85 -11.21 5.73 20.01
CA THR A 85 -9.99 5.48 20.80
C THR A 85 -9.41 4.09 20.53
N SER A 86 -10.22 3.03 20.55
CA SER A 86 -9.79 1.66 20.23
C SER A 86 -9.23 1.57 18.81
N ARG A 87 -9.93 2.17 17.84
CA ARG A 87 -9.46 2.25 16.45
C ARG A 87 -8.14 3.03 16.33
N ARG A 88 -7.91 4.06 17.16
CA ARG A 88 -6.62 4.79 17.22
C ARG A 88 -5.50 3.91 17.77
N PHE A 89 -5.74 3.10 18.79
CA PHE A 89 -4.72 2.20 19.35
C PHE A 89 -4.34 1.08 18.38
N VAL A 90 -5.32 0.44 17.72
CA VAL A 90 -5.03 -0.56 16.68
C VAL A 90 -4.24 0.06 15.52
N LYS A 91 -4.65 1.27 15.09
CA LYS A 91 -3.96 2.03 14.04
C LYS A 91 -2.54 2.44 14.44
N LEU A 92 -2.32 2.80 15.71
CA LEU A 92 -1.01 3.10 16.26
C LEU A 92 -0.14 1.84 16.28
N GLY A 93 -0.67 0.71 16.76
CA GLY A 93 0.03 -0.56 16.81
C GLY A 93 0.50 -1.05 15.45
N MET A 94 -0.35 -0.97 14.42
CA MET A 94 0.04 -1.30 13.04
C MET A 94 1.18 -0.41 12.53
N LYS A 95 1.14 0.90 12.84
CA LYS A 95 2.20 1.84 12.42
C LYS A 95 3.53 1.60 13.14
N ILE A 96 3.47 1.23 14.42
CA ILE A 96 4.65 0.83 15.18
C ILE A 96 5.24 -0.43 14.55
N GLY A 97 4.40 -1.40 14.18
CA GLY A 97 4.84 -2.60 13.44
C GLY A 97 5.55 -2.24 12.12
N ASP A 98 4.93 -1.40 11.30
CA ASP A 98 5.51 -0.93 10.03
C ASP A 98 6.88 -0.26 10.25
N LEU A 99 6.99 0.63 11.25
CA LEU A 99 8.23 1.31 11.59
C LEU A 99 9.31 0.33 12.09
N VAL A 100 8.93 -0.69 12.85
CA VAL A 100 9.85 -1.75 13.29
C VAL A 100 10.38 -2.52 12.09
N PHE A 101 9.53 -2.87 11.12
CA PHE A 101 9.98 -3.53 9.89
C PHE A 101 10.93 -2.65 9.07
N GLU A 102 10.62 -1.36 8.91
CA GLU A 102 11.52 -0.39 8.26
C GLU A 102 12.87 -0.27 9.00
N THR A 103 12.84 -0.28 10.33
CA THR A 103 14.04 -0.18 11.17
C THR A 103 14.88 -1.46 11.09
N ILE A 104 14.26 -2.65 11.08
CA ILE A 104 14.98 -3.93 10.91
C ILE A 104 15.66 -3.96 9.54
N LEU A 105 14.95 -3.56 8.48
CA LEU A 105 15.52 -3.49 7.14
C LEU A 105 16.72 -2.52 7.11
N LEU A 106 16.60 -1.39 7.79
CA LEU A 106 17.71 -0.45 7.93
C LEU A 106 18.90 -1.06 8.68
N VAL A 107 18.67 -1.71 9.81
CA VAL A 107 19.73 -2.37 10.59
C VAL A 107 20.44 -3.42 9.74
N GLN A 108 19.70 -4.23 8.97
CA GLN A 108 20.29 -5.20 8.05
C GLN A 108 21.19 -4.54 7.00
N ILE A 109 20.82 -3.36 6.50
CA ILE A 109 21.63 -2.60 5.54
C ILE A 109 22.88 -1.98 6.23
N LEU A 110 22.73 -1.49 7.46
CA LEU A 110 23.74 -0.73 8.20
C LEU A 110 24.77 -1.58 8.95
N GLU A 111 24.36 -2.75 9.50
CA GLU A 111 25.19 -3.68 10.28
C GLU A 111 26.39 -4.19 9.47
N ALA A 112 26.29 -4.14 8.15
CA ALA A 112 27.36 -4.44 7.22
C ALA A 112 28.38 -3.30 7.04
N GLY A 113 28.72 -2.52 8.08
CA GLY A 113 29.88 -1.61 8.07
C GLY A 113 29.73 -0.32 7.25
N SER A 114 28.58 0.34 7.36
CA SER A 114 28.27 1.58 6.65
C SER A 114 28.96 2.84 7.22
N PRO A 115 29.31 3.82 6.37
CA PRO A 115 29.89 5.09 6.82
C PRO A 115 28.84 5.96 7.54
N ALA A 116 29.27 6.68 8.59
CA ALA A 116 28.39 7.45 9.49
C ALA A 116 27.47 8.46 8.77
N ALA A 117 27.91 9.02 7.65
CA ALA A 117 27.09 9.93 6.84
C ALA A 117 25.84 9.25 6.26
N ILE A 118 25.95 8.00 5.80
CA ILE A 118 24.81 7.24 5.25
C ILE A 118 23.83 6.87 6.36
N VAL A 119 24.37 6.44 7.52
CA VAL A 119 23.56 6.17 8.72
C VAL A 119 22.71 7.41 9.07
N GLY A 120 23.33 8.59 9.09
CA GLY A 120 22.63 9.85 9.38
C GLY A 120 21.52 10.17 8.38
N ILE A 121 21.72 9.92 7.09
CA ILE A 121 20.66 10.15 6.08
C ILE A 121 19.50 9.19 6.31
N PHE A 122 19.78 7.91 6.56
CA PHE A 122 18.72 6.93 6.78
C PHE A 122 17.96 7.14 8.08
N THR A 123 18.62 7.54 9.16
CA THR A 123 17.93 7.91 10.40
C THR A 123 17.03 9.12 10.20
N VAL A 124 17.44 10.11 9.42
CA VAL A 124 16.59 11.26 9.06
C VAL A 124 15.37 10.81 8.25
N ILE A 125 15.53 9.87 7.31
CA ILE A 125 14.40 9.33 6.52
C ILE A 125 13.38 8.65 7.43
N ILE A 126 13.82 7.74 8.30
CA ILE A 126 12.91 7.02 9.22
C ILE A 126 12.28 7.97 10.23
N ALA A 127 13.06 8.89 10.80
CA ALA A 127 12.54 9.90 11.72
C ALA A 127 11.51 10.81 11.04
N SER A 128 11.72 11.17 9.77
CA SER A 128 10.77 11.94 8.98
C SER A 128 9.49 11.14 8.73
N ASN A 129 9.58 9.85 8.43
CA ASN A 129 8.40 8.98 8.30
C ASN A 129 7.58 9.00 9.60
N ALA A 130 8.22 8.70 10.73
CA ALA A 130 7.58 8.71 12.05
C ALA A 130 6.99 10.08 12.42
N LEU A 131 7.68 11.18 12.10
CA LEU A 131 7.21 12.55 12.33
C LEU A 131 5.95 12.84 11.52
N VAL A 132 5.94 12.51 10.23
CA VAL A 132 4.76 12.71 9.38
C VAL A 132 3.58 11.93 9.95
N TRP A 133 3.79 10.69 10.42
CA TRP A 133 2.74 9.92 11.09
C TRP A 133 2.21 10.57 12.37
N ALA A 134 3.08 11.11 13.22
CA ALA A 134 2.70 11.81 14.44
C ALA A 134 1.88 13.07 14.12
N VAL A 135 2.33 13.87 13.16
CA VAL A 135 1.64 15.08 12.68
C VAL A 135 0.25 14.73 12.13
N MET A 136 0.14 13.66 11.33
CA MET A 136 -1.13 13.18 10.78
C MET A 136 -2.08 12.62 11.85
N MET A 137 -1.58 12.21 13.02
CA MET A 137 -2.40 11.80 14.15
C MET A 137 -2.90 13.02 14.96
N LEU A 138 -2.13 14.11 15.00
CA LEU A 138 -2.46 15.35 15.69
C LEU A 138 -3.46 16.22 14.94
N LEU A 139 -3.45 16.21 13.60
CA LEU A 139 -4.35 16.99 12.75
C LEU A 139 -5.51 16.12 12.24
N PRO A 140 -6.78 16.31 12.66
CA PRO A 140 -7.91 15.50 12.18
C PRO A 140 -8.41 16.02 10.82
N LEU A 141 -7.57 15.97 9.79
CA LEU A 141 -7.98 16.37 8.44
C LEU A 141 -8.86 15.27 7.80
N ASN A 142 -10.08 15.66 7.43
CA ASN A 142 -11.14 14.78 6.91
C ASN A 142 -10.85 14.13 5.54
N ARG A 143 -9.64 14.33 4.96
CA ARG A 143 -9.21 13.80 3.65
C ARG A 143 -7.97 12.89 3.73
N MET A 144 -7.55 12.49 4.92
CA MET A 144 -6.18 11.98 5.09
C MET A 144 -5.93 10.51 4.82
N ALA A 145 -6.92 9.63 4.68
CA ALA A 145 -6.63 8.20 4.45
C ALA A 145 -5.79 7.95 3.17
N LEU A 146 -6.04 8.74 2.12
CA LEU A 146 -5.26 8.66 0.87
C LEU A 146 -3.87 9.27 1.00
N VAL A 147 -3.77 10.44 1.64
CA VAL A 147 -2.48 11.11 1.88
C VAL A 147 -1.61 10.24 2.79
N GLU A 148 -2.22 9.63 3.79
CA GLU A 148 -1.61 8.68 4.72
C GLU A 148 -1.02 7.47 3.98
N THR A 149 -1.78 6.90 3.05
CA THR A 149 -1.28 5.77 2.25
C THR A 149 -0.24 6.21 1.22
N LEU A 150 -0.40 7.39 0.60
CA LEU A 150 0.54 7.95 -0.36
C LEU A 150 1.90 8.23 0.27
N VAL A 151 1.92 8.93 1.41
CA VAL A 151 3.15 9.21 2.16
C VAL A 151 3.83 7.91 2.55
N GLY A 152 3.08 6.94 3.09
CA GLY A 152 3.64 5.64 3.43
C GLY A 152 4.24 4.89 2.23
N LEU A 153 3.61 4.97 1.05
CA LEU A 153 4.16 4.35 -0.17
C LEU A 153 5.45 5.04 -0.66
N LEU A 154 5.53 6.36 -0.51
CA LEU A 154 6.72 7.12 -0.90
C LEU A 154 7.92 6.78 -0.01
N PHE A 155 7.72 6.67 1.31
CA PHE A 155 8.77 6.24 2.23
C PHE A 155 9.19 4.79 1.99
N ASP A 156 8.25 3.88 1.77
CA ASP A 156 8.57 2.49 1.40
C ASP A 156 9.43 2.42 0.14
N LEU A 157 9.08 3.18 -0.90
CA LEU A 157 9.82 3.22 -2.16
C LEU A 157 11.21 3.85 -1.97
N LEU A 158 11.30 4.91 -1.17
CA LEU A 158 12.56 5.56 -0.84
C LEU A 158 13.49 4.59 -0.08
N ILE A 159 12.95 3.78 0.82
CA ILE A 159 13.73 2.78 1.55
C ILE A 159 14.10 1.60 0.65
N ALA A 160 13.16 1.08 -0.14
CA ALA A 160 13.35 -0.09 -0.99
C ALA A 160 14.33 0.17 -2.16
N VAL A 161 14.23 1.35 -2.79
CA VAL A 161 14.98 1.69 -4.02
C VAL A 161 15.96 2.82 -3.76
N GLY A 162 15.54 3.85 -3.04
CA GLY A 162 16.40 5.02 -2.77
C GLY A 162 17.61 4.68 -1.90
N CYS A 163 17.47 3.87 -0.86
CA CYS A 163 18.59 3.49 0.00
C CYS A 163 19.69 2.71 -0.76
N PRO A 164 19.37 1.64 -1.53
CA PRO A 164 20.36 0.98 -2.37
C PRO A 164 21.05 1.91 -3.38
N MET A 165 20.27 2.79 -4.02
CA MET A 165 20.82 3.75 -5.00
C MET A 165 21.74 4.77 -4.34
N LEU A 166 21.38 5.27 -3.14
CA LEU A 166 22.23 6.20 -2.39
C LEU A 166 23.57 5.57 -2.02
N ILE A 167 23.58 4.30 -1.61
CA ILE A 167 24.81 3.55 -1.32
C ILE A 167 25.65 3.43 -2.59
N LEU A 168 25.05 3.09 -3.73
CA LEU A 168 25.77 3.01 -5.01
C LEU A 168 26.37 4.37 -5.41
N VAL A 169 25.60 5.45 -5.30
CA VAL A 169 26.07 6.82 -5.59
C VAL A 169 27.21 7.20 -4.64
N TYR A 170 27.09 6.91 -3.35
CA TYR A 170 28.14 7.16 -2.37
C TYR A 170 29.42 6.41 -2.74
N CYS A 171 29.32 5.11 -3.04
CA CYS A 171 30.44 4.28 -3.45
C CYS A 171 31.12 4.88 -4.69
N LEU A 172 30.34 5.19 -5.74
CA LEU A 172 30.85 5.74 -7.00
C LEU A 172 31.52 7.11 -6.84
N SER A 173 30.98 7.96 -5.98
CA SER A 173 31.44 9.34 -5.81
C SER A 173 32.66 9.44 -4.89
N ASN A 174 32.74 8.57 -3.89
CA ASN A 174 33.82 8.64 -2.92
C ASN A 174 35.06 7.88 -3.38
N PHE A 175 34.94 6.82 -4.19
CA PHE A 175 36.09 5.99 -4.58
C PHE A 175 37.15 6.78 -5.35
N ASN A 176 38.35 6.85 -4.77
CA ASN A 176 39.51 7.49 -5.38
C ASN A 176 40.68 6.51 -5.37
N PHE A 177 41.21 6.21 -6.55
CA PHE A 177 42.33 5.29 -6.73
C PHE A 177 43.52 6.03 -7.33
N PRO A 178 44.70 6.04 -6.68
CA PRO A 178 45.89 6.75 -7.17
C PRO A 178 46.52 6.01 -8.35
N ARG A 179 45.98 6.26 -9.56
CA ARG A 179 46.42 5.61 -10.81
C ARG A 179 47.85 5.97 -11.19
N ASP A 180 48.28 7.18 -10.85
CA ASP A 180 49.63 7.69 -11.01
C ASP A 180 50.65 6.86 -10.22
N LYS A 181 50.40 6.63 -8.93
CA LYS A 181 51.26 5.79 -8.08
C LYS A 181 51.27 4.34 -8.55
N PHE A 182 50.12 3.84 -8.98
CA PHE A 182 50.00 2.48 -9.48
C PHE A 182 50.78 2.26 -10.79
N ALA A 183 50.76 3.24 -11.70
CA ALA A 183 51.54 3.18 -12.94
C ALA A 183 53.04 3.06 -12.68
N ILE A 184 53.56 3.83 -11.72
CA ILE A 184 54.98 3.76 -11.30
C ILE A 184 55.31 2.38 -10.72
N ASN A 185 54.44 1.82 -9.87
CA ASN A 185 54.67 0.48 -9.31
C ASN A 185 54.74 -0.62 -10.39
N ILE A 186 53.93 -0.52 -11.45
CA ILE A 186 53.93 -1.48 -12.55
C ILE A 186 55.24 -1.43 -13.36
N GLU A 187 55.83 -0.24 -13.50
CA GLU A 187 57.09 -0.03 -14.21
C GLU A 187 58.31 -0.42 -13.34
N ALA A 188 58.27 -0.11 -12.04
CA ALA A 188 59.39 -0.34 -11.14
C ALA A 188 59.53 -1.80 -10.68
N PHE A 189 58.42 -2.54 -10.50
CA PHE A 189 58.45 -3.89 -9.94
C PHE A 189 58.19 -4.98 -11.00
N PRO A 190 58.97 -6.09 -10.99
CA PRO A 190 58.77 -7.20 -11.91
C PRO A 190 57.45 -7.95 -11.62
N ALA A 191 57.00 -8.78 -12.58
CA ALA A 191 55.74 -9.52 -12.45
C ALA A 191 55.74 -10.47 -11.24
N GLY A 192 54.60 -10.59 -10.55
CA GLY A 192 54.43 -11.46 -9.38
C GLY A 192 54.60 -10.76 -8.01
N TRP A 193 55.05 -9.51 -7.99
CA TRP A 193 55.19 -8.71 -6.76
C TRP A 193 53.86 -8.11 -6.29
N PHE A 194 53.70 -7.97 -4.98
CA PHE A 194 52.45 -7.50 -4.34
C PHE A 194 52.12 -6.06 -4.74
N GLU A 195 53.13 -5.24 -4.95
CA GLU A 195 53.09 -3.82 -5.29
C GLU A 195 52.44 -3.58 -6.66
N ARG A 196 52.37 -4.63 -7.49
CA ARG A 196 51.69 -4.64 -8.80
C ARG A 196 50.20 -4.95 -8.70
N LYS A 197 49.69 -5.36 -7.52
CA LYS A 197 48.25 -5.58 -7.29
C LYS A 197 47.56 -4.28 -6.90
N ALA A 198 46.59 -3.87 -7.70
CA ALA A 198 45.84 -2.63 -7.50
C ALA A 198 45.04 -2.64 -6.19
N SER A 199 44.45 -3.78 -5.83
CA SER A 199 43.70 -3.98 -4.58
C SER A 199 44.55 -3.76 -3.33
N ILE A 200 45.86 -4.00 -3.40
CA ILE A 200 46.80 -3.80 -2.29
C ILE A 200 47.23 -2.34 -2.20
N VAL A 201 47.38 -1.66 -3.34
CA VAL A 201 47.78 -0.24 -3.42
C VAL A 201 46.62 0.70 -3.07
N ALA A 202 45.38 0.26 -3.28
CA ALA A 202 44.19 1.03 -2.94
C ALA A 202 44.12 1.34 -1.44
N ASN A 203 43.50 2.47 -1.08
CA ASN A 203 43.34 2.84 0.33
C ASN A 203 42.50 1.77 1.05
N PRO A 204 43.04 1.08 2.08
CA PRO A 204 42.36 -0.05 2.72
C PRO A 204 41.11 0.38 3.48
N VAL A 205 41.09 1.58 4.07
CA VAL A 205 39.94 2.11 4.83
C VAL A 205 38.77 2.36 3.89
N GLN A 206 39.05 3.04 2.77
CA GLN A 206 38.05 3.37 1.76
C GLN A 206 37.52 2.12 1.06
N THR A 207 38.43 1.21 0.69
CA THR A 207 38.09 -0.03 -0.01
C THR A 207 37.28 -0.96 0.89
N ALA A 208 37.61 -1.07 2.18
CA ALA A 208 36.84 -1.87 3.13
C ALA A 208 35.40 -1.37 3.32
N VAL A 209 35.22 -0.05 3.47
CA VAL A 209 33.88 0.56 3.61
C VAL A 209 33.05 0.32 2.35
N ILE A 210 33.63 0.53 1.17
CA ILE A 210 32.94 0.31 -0.10
C ILE A 210 32.63 -1.17 -0.32
N TYR A 211 33.59 -2.05 -0.06
CA TYR A 211 33.42 -3.50 -0.19
C TYR A 211 32.27 -3.98 0.70
N ASN A 212 32.27 -3.60 1.97
CA ASN A 212 31.23 -3.99 2.92
C ASN A 212 29.86 -3.41 2.54
N SER A 213 29.83 -2.16 2.06
CA SER A 213 28.60 -1.53 1.57
C SER A 213 28.03 -2.24 0.33
N LEU A 214 28.87 -2.55 -0.66
CA LEU A 214 28.46 -3.29 -1.85
C LEU A 214 28.06 -4.73 -1.52
N ARG A 215 28.75 -5.38 -0.57
CA ARG A 215 28.39 -6.70 -0.06
C ARG A 215 27.03 -6.69 0.62
N SER A 216 26.73 -5.66 1.40
CA SER A 216 25.42 -5.45 2.04
C SER A 216 24.29 -5.37 1.01
N LEU A 217 24.51 -4.70 -0.12
CA LEU A 217 23.50 -4.60 -1.18
C LEU A 217 23.19 -5.94 -1.85
N ARG A 218 24.14 -6.87 -1.85
CA ARG A 218 24.01 -8.15 -2.53
C ARG A 218 23.15 -9.11 -1.72
N ILE A 219 22.21 -9.75 -2.41
CA ILE A 219 21.47 -10.89 -1.89
C ILE A 219 22.29 -12.13 -2.17
N THR A 220 22.94 -12.66 -1.14
CA THR A 220 23.87 -13.79 -1.25
C THR A 220 23.19 -15.12 -0.98
N SER A 221 22.07 -15.10 -0.26
CA SER A 221 21.33 -16.30 0.14
C SER A 221 19.82 -16.16 -0.06
N VAL A 222 19.15 -17.31 -0.11
CA VAL A 222 17.68 -17.39 -0.20
C VAL A 222 17.01 -16.85 1.06
N TYR A 223 17.59 -17.05 2.24
CA TYR A 223 17.09 -16.49 3.49
C TYR A 223 17.14 -14.97 3.50
N GLU A 224 18.24 -14.40 3.03
CA GLU A 224 18.42 -12.96 2.89
C GLU A 224 17.45 -12.36 1.88
N PHE A 225 17.16 -13.09 0.80
CA PHE A 225 16.09 -12.72 -0.13
C PHE A 225 14.74 -12.63 0.58
N PHE A 226 14.31 -13.69 1.27
CA PHE A 226 13.01 -13.71 1.93
C PHE A 226 12.90 -12.67 3.04
N ALA A 227 13.98 -12.45 3.80
CA ALA A 227 14.01 -11.43 4.84
C ALA A 227 13.80 -10.03 4.27
N ARG A 228 14.49 -9.69 3.17
CA ARG A 228 14.41 -8.35 2.56
C ARG A 228 13.11 -8.16 1.77
N MET A 229 12.75 -9.14 0.93
CA MET A 229 11.56 -9.06 0.10
C MET A 229 10.26 -9.23 0.89
N GLY A 230 10.27 -10.06 1.94
CA GLY A 230 9.09 -10.30 2.77
C GLY A 230 8.58 -9.04 3.46
N VAL A 231 9.49 -8.18 3.92
CA VAL A 231 9.14 -6.87 4.49
C VAL A 231 8.43 -5.99 3.46
N HIS A 232 9.00 -5.86 2.27
CA HIS A 232 8.41 -5.05 1.20
C HIS A 232 7.07 -5.61 0.71
N VAL A 233 6.94 -6.92 0.59
CA VAL A 233 5.68 -7.58 0.22
C VAL A 233 4.60 -7.34 1.29
N THR A 234 4.96 -7.44 2.57
CA THR A 234 4.01 -7.23 3.68
C THR A 234 3.52 -5.79 3.74
N LEU A 235 4.44 -4.82 3.63
CA LEU A 235 4.10 -3.39 3.60
C LEU A 235 3.27 -3.04 2.35
N PHE A 236 3.63 -3.61 1.20
CA PHE A 236 2.88 -3.48 -0.05
C PHE A 236 1.44 -4.00 0.09
N LEU A 237 1.25 -5.24 0.55
CA LEU A 237 -0.08 -5.84 0.68
C LEU A 237 -0.96 -5.02 1.65
N SER A 238 -0.38 -4.62 2.78
CA SER A 238 -1.05 -3.82 3.80
C SER A 238 -1.49 -2.44 3.27
N ARG A 239 -0.67 -1.81 2.41
CA ARG A 239 -1.00 -0.52 1.78
C ARG A 239 -1.98 -0.68 0.61
N ALA A 240 -1.81 -1.72 -0.21
CA ALA A 240 -2.72 -2.03 -1.31
C ALA A 240 -4.15 -2.26 -0.81
N GLU A 241 -4.32 -2.96 0.31
CA GLU A 241 -5.64 -3.13 0.94
C GLU A 241 -6.30 -1.79 1.31
N LYS A 242 -5.54 -0.86 1.90
CA LYS A 242 -6.03 0.51 2.22
C LYS A 242 -6.43 1.31 0.99
N THR A 243 -5.87 1.01 -0.20
CA THR A 243 -6.26 1.68 -1.44
C THR A 243 -7.58 1.21 -2.03
N LYS A 244 -8.02 -0.01 -1.67
CA LYS A 244 -9.24 -0.62 -2.20
C LYS A 244 -10.49 0.10 -1.72
N ASP A 245 -10.55 0.49 -0.45
CA ASP A 245 -11.70 1.18 0.17
C ASP A 245 -12.11 2.48 -0.57
N PRO A 246 -11.21 3.45 -0.81
CA PRO A 246 -11.56 4.65 -1.57
C PRO A 246 -11.85 4.37 -3.06
N GLN A 247 -11.37 3.26 -3.63
CA GLN A 247 -11.71 2.84 -5.00
C GLN A 247 -13.09 2.16 -5.07
N SER A 248 -13.43 1.34 -4.08
CA SER A 248 -14.71 0.66 -4.00
C SER A 248 -15.85 1.65 -3.76
N MET A 249 -15.62 2.67 -2.91
CA MET A 249 -16.55 3.79 -2.76
C MET A 249 -16.81 4.51 -4.09
N ARG A 250 -15.76 4.76 -4.88
CA ARG A 250 -15.87 5.47 -6.16
C ARG A 250 -16.60 4.67 -7.22
N THR A 251 -16.19 3.42 -7.44
CA THR A 251 -16.77 2.53 -8.45
C THR A 251 -18.25 2.26 -8.15
N SER A 252 -18.58 1.98 -6.89
CA SER A 252 -19.98 1.87 -6.45
C SER A 252 -20.76 3.17 -6.63
N THR A 253 -20.13 4.33 -6.39
CA THR A 253 -20.81 5.62 -6.56
C THR A 253 -21.15 5.92 -8.01
N LEU A 254 -20.25 5.61 -8.94
CA LEU A 254 -20.46 5.75 -10.37
C LEU A 254 -21.48 4.73 -10.90
N ALA A 255 -21.37 3.47 -10.48
CA ALA A 255 -22.30 2.40 -10.84
C ALA A 255 -23.75 2.70 -10.43
N CYS A 256 -23.94 3.30 -9.26
CA CYS A 256 -25.26 3.66 -8.74
C CYS A 256 -25.70 5.10 -9.08
N ALA A 257 -24.94 5.83 -9.90
CA ALA A 257 -25.30 7.21 -10.26
C ALA A 257 -26.68 7.35 -10.95
N PRO A 258 -27.15 6.40 -11.78
CA PRO A 258 -28.49 6.45 -12.36
C PRO A 258 -29.63 6.04 -11.42
N HIS A 259 -29.32 5.55 -10.21
CA HIS A 259 -30.28 5.00 -9.26
C HIS A 259 -30.35 5.87 -7.99
N PRO A 260 -31.06 7.02 -8.03
CA PRO A 260 -31.17 7.92 -6.86
C PRO A 260 -31.90 7.30 -5.66
N GLU A 261 -32.76 6.30 -5.89
CA GLU A 261 -33.42 5.49 -4.87
C GLU A 261 -32.45 4.62 -4.04
N CYS A 262 -31.21 4.43 -4.49
CA CYS A 262 -30.21 3.71 -3.73
C CYS A 262 -29.60 4.62 -2.65
N ALA A 263 -30.16 4.55 -1.45
CA ALA A 263 -29.76 5.37 -0.31
C ALA A 263 -28.38 4.97 0.25
N VAL A 264 -28.08 3.67 0.26
CA VAL A 264 -26.79 3.14 0.74
C VAL A 264 -26.21 2.15 -0.25
N LYS A 265 -24.93 2.31 -0.57
CA LYS A 265 -24.17 1.50 -1.53
C LYS A 265 -23.29 0.52 -0.76
N ALA A 266 -23.10 -0.69 -1.28
CA ALA A 266 -22.31 -1.73 -0.61
C ALA A 266 -20.78 -1.49 -0.69
N HIS A 267 -20.33 -0.45 -1.41
CA HIS A 267 -18.91 -0.07 -1.54
C HIS A 267 -18.01 -1.24 -1.94
N ARG A 268 -18.37 -1.88 -3.06
CA ARG A 268 -17.62 -2.97 -3.69
C ARG A 268 -16.83 -2.45 -4.89
N TRP A 269 -15.66 -3.05 -5.12
CA TRP A 269 -14.90 -2.81 -6.34
C TRP A 269 -15.54 -3.59 -7.48
N THR A 270 -16.12 -2.88 -8.44
CA THR A 270 -16.71 -3.45 -9.66
C THR A 270 -15.87 -3.10 -10.88
N LEU A 271 -15.64 -4.07 -11.77
CA LEU A 271 -14.92 -3.82 -13.02
C LEU A 271 -15.86 -3.03 -13.94
N MET A 272 -15.45 -1.81 -14.29
CA MET A 272 -16.19 -0.99 -15.27
C MET A 272 -15.77 -1.41 -16.67
N GLU A 273 -16.39 -2.45 -17.21
CA GLU A 273 -16.19 -2.83 -18.60
C GLU A 273 -17.01 -1.91 -19.51
N ASN A 274 -16.36 -1.39 -20.56
CA ASN A 274 -16.81 -0.36 -21.50
C ASN A 274 -18.33 -0.12 -21.56
N GLY A 275 -18.82 0.85 -20.77
CA GLY A 275 -20.15 1.43 -20.91
C GLY A 275 -21.35 0.58 -20.46
N SER A 276 -21.17 -0.68 -20.07
CA SER A 276 -22.28 -1.50 -19.56
C SER A 276 -22.41 -1.38 -18.05
N LEU A 277 -23.19 -0.40 -17.62
CA LEU A 277 -23.50 -0.11 -16.23
C LEU A 277 -24.56 -1.09 -15.67
N ASN A 278 -24.25 -2.38 -15.62
CA ASN A 278 -25.33 -3.36 -15.46
C ASN A 278 -25.64 -3.73 -14.00
N GLN A 279 -24.73 -3.49 -13.05
CA GLN A 279 -24.97 -3.80 -11.64
C GLN A 279 -24.53 -2.67 -10.71
N CYS A 280 -25.52 -1.95 -10.17
CA CYS A 280 -25.33 -1.08 -9.02
C CYS A 280 -25.33 -1.94 -7.74
N PRO A 281 -24.23 -2.01 -6.97
CA PRO A 281 -24.18 -2.75 -5.71
C PRO A 281 -24.91 -1.98 -4.60
N CYS A 282 -26.25 -1.99 -4.65
CA CYS A 282 -27.08 -1.25 -3.71
C CYS A 282 -27.35 -2.09 -2.46
N LEU A 283 -27.07 -1.53 -1.27
CA LEU A 283 -27.31 -2.19 0.01
C LEU A 283 -28.72 -1.88 0.55
N ILE A 284 -29.14 -0.61 0.41
CA ILE A 284 -30.43 -0.12 0.91
C ILE A 284 -31.09 0.74 -0.18
N MET A 285 -32.28 0.33 -0.60
CA MET A 285 -33.14 1.09 -1.52
C MET A 285 -34.29 1.75 -0.73
N ILE A 286 -34.48 3.05 -0.94
CA ILE A 286 -35.55 3.84 -0.32
C ILE A 286 -36.27 4.64 -1.42
N ASP A 287 -37.54 4.34 -1.65
CA ASP A 287 -38.43 5.12 -2.51
C ASP A 287 -39.75 5.37 -1.78
N ARG A 288 -39.96 6.62 -1.35
CA ARG A 288 -41.13 7.03 -0.57
C ARG A 288 -41.86 8.15 -1.29
N ASP A 289 -43.16 7.95 -1.53
CA ASP A 289 -44.08 9.06 -1.79
C ASP A 289 -44.77 9.45 -0.51
N ILE A 290 -44.34 10.54 0.12
CA ILE A 290 -44.90 10.95 1.40
C ILE A 290 -46.19 11.78 1.20
N ALA A 291 -46.39 12.35 0.01
CA ALA A 291 -47.52 13.22 -0.30
C ALA A 291 -47.97 13.06 -1.76
N PRO A 292 -48.73 11.99 -2.10
CA PRO A 292 -49.33 11.84 -3.42
C PRO A 292 -50.25 13.03 -3.69
N LYS A 293 -50.17 13.61 -4.90
CA LYS A 293 -50.87 14.87 -5.22
C LYS A 293 -52.30 14.63 -5.65
N THR A 294 -52.63 13.42 -6.09
CA THR A 294 -53.96 13.07 -6.58
C THR A 294 -54.47 11.77 -5.95
N TYR A 295 -55.79 11.66 -5.82
CA TYR A 295 -56.44 10.44 -5.35
C TYR A 295 -56.13 9.24 -6.27
N ALA A 296 -56.06 9.46 -7.58
CA ALA A 296 -55.72 8.44 -8.56
C ALA A 296 -54.28 7.90 -8.41
N GLU A 297 -53.30 8.77 -8.08
CA GLU A 297 -51.92 8.33 -7.76
C GLU A 297 -51.83 7.50 -6.47
N TRP A 298 -52.74 7.74 -5.53
CA TRP A 298 -52.83 6.97 -4.28
C TRP A 298 -53.49 5.61 -4.51
N GLU A 299 -54.55 5.56 -5.30
CA GLU A 299 -55.29 4.33 -5.62
C GLU A 299 -54.50 3.39 -6.55
N MET A 300 -53.71 3.97 -7.48
CA MET A 300 -52.82 3.21 -8.38
C MET A 300 -51.34 3.63 -8.20
N PRO A 301 -50.67 3.13 -7.16
CA PRO A 301 -49.30 3.53 -6.85
C PRO A 301 -48.31 3.01 -7.89
N LYS A 302 -47.30 3.84 -8.20
CA LYS A 302 -46.24 3.53 -9.17
C LYS A 302 -45.59 2.18 -8.89
N ASN A 303 -45.50 1.36 -9.93
CA ASN A 303 -44.86 0.05 -9.89
C ASN A 303 -43.34 0.19 -9.99
N LEU A 304 -42.62 -0.37 -9.01
CA LEU A 304 -41.15 -0.37 -8.94
C LEU A 304 -40.54 -1.76 -9.13
N THR A 305 -41.33 -2.76 -9.47
CA THR A 305 -40.91 -4.17 -9.53
C THR A 305 -39.67 -4.37 -10.39
N GLU A 306 -39.63 -3.78 -11.59
CA GLU A 306 -38.48 -3.89 -12.50
C GLU A 306 -37.22 -3.26 -11.93
N LYS A 307 -37.36 -2.12 -11.24
CA LYS A 307 -36.24 -1.41 -10.61
C LYS A 307 -35.66 -2.17 -9.42
N VAL A 308 -36.54 -2.79 -8.62
CA VAL A 308 -36.14 -3.68 -7.53
C VAL A 308 -35.42 -4.91 -8.07
N ILE A 309 -35.91 -5.52 -9.15
CA ILE A 309 -35.25 -6.66 -9.79
C ILE A 309 -33.87 -6.26 -10.31
N GLN A 310 -33.76 -5.11 -10.96
CA GLN A 310 -32.49 -4.60 -11.47
C GLN A 310 -31.47 -4.35 -10.35
N LEU A 311 -31.86 -3.73 -9.23
CA LEU A 311 -30.97 -3.50 -8.09
C LEU A 311 -30.66 -4.77 -7.31
N ALA A 312 -31.64 -5.67 -7.17
CA ALA A 312 -31.44 -6.97 -6.53
C ALA A 312 -30.58 -7.92 -7.37
N SER A 313 -30.45 -7.70 -8.68
CA SER A 313 -29.60 -8.51 -9.56
C SER A 313 -28.12 -8.48 -9.16
N SER A 314 -27.68 -7.49 -8.38
CA SER A 314 -26.31 -7.45 -7.85
C SER A 314 -26.09 -8.42 -6.68
N GLY A 315 -27.17 -8.91 -6.04
CA GLY A 315 -27.12 -9.76 -4.85
C GLY A 315 -26.82 -9.01 -3.55
N ASP A 316 -26.65 -7.68 -3.57
CA ASP A 316 -26.24 -6.91 -2.39
C ASP A 316 -27.42 -6.27 -1.63
N LEU A 317 -28.63 -6.28 -2.20
CA LEU A 317 -29.79 -5.57 -1.65
C LEU A 317 -30.30 -6.26 -0.37
N GLN A 318 -30.03 -5.65 0.79
CA GLN A 318 -30.44 -6.19 2.09
C GLN A 318 -31.74 -5.58 2.60
N THR A 319 -31.97 -4.30 2.31
CA THR A 319 -33.10 -3.55 2.85
C THR A 319 -33.85 -2.83 1.74
N LEU A 320 -35.17 -3.02 1.72
CA LEU A 320 -36.09 -2.36 0.81
C LEU A 320 -37.12 -1.57 1.61
N GLN A 321 -37.18 -0.26 1.39
CA GLN A 321 -38.22 0.58 1.96
C GLN A 321 -39.03 1.29 0.87
N LEU A 322 -40.27 0.87 0.72
CA LEU A 322 -41.23 1.41 -0.23
C LEU A 322 -42.41 2.03 0.53
N THR A 323 -42.80 3.26 0.18
CA THR A 323 -43.99 3.92 0.74
C THR A 323 -44.82 4.49 -0.39
N ASN A 324 -46.12 4.14 -0.46
CA ASN A 324 -47.01 4.51 -1.56
C ASN A 324 -46.45 4.09 -2.95
N ARG A 325 -45.86 2.90 -3.01
CA ARG A 325 -45.30 2.25 -4.22
C ARG A 325 -45.75 0.80 -4.28
N SER A 326 -45.95 0.26 -5.48
CA SER A 326 -46.30 -1.14 -5.69
C SER A 326 -45.08 -1.99 -6.08
N CYS A 327 -45.00 -3.21 -5.54
CA CYS A 327 -44.00 -4.22 -5.87
C CYS A 327 -44.67 -5.59 -5.94
N LEU A 328 -44.87 -6.12 -7.15
CA LEU A 328 -45.67 -7.31 -7.40
C LEU A 328 -44.86 -8.62 -7.25
N SER A 329 -43.53 -8.57 -7.34
CA SER A 329 -42.65 -9.75 -7.41
C SER A 329 -41.91 -10.08 -6.09
N PHE A 330 -42.30 -9.50 -4.95
CA PHE A 330 -41.49 -9.56 -3.73
C PHE A 330 -41.25 -10.99 -3.19
N ARG A 331 -42.19 -11.93 -3.44
CA ARG A 331 -42.20 -13.24 -2.77
C ARG A 331 -41.32 -14.33 -3.39
N LYS A 332 -40.83 -14.18 -4.63
CA LYS A 332 -40.06 -15.24 -5.33
C LYS A 332 -38.56 -14.97 -5.47
N ASN A 333 -38.12 -13.71 -5.47
CA ASN A 333 -36.74 -13.37 -5.85
C ASN A 333 -35.81 -13.05 -4.66
N PHE A 334 -36.35 -12.68 -3.49
CA PHE A 334 -35.52 -12.43 -2.30
C PHE A 334 -35.08 -13.72 -1.58
N ALA A 335 -35.81 -14.81 -1.77
CA ALA A 335 -35.47 -16.11 -1.19
C ALA A 335 -34.36 -16.84 -1.99
N THR A 336 -34.28 -16.60 -3.30
CA THR A 336 -33.32 -17.25 -4.21
C THR A 336 -31.98 -16.53 -4.33
N ALA A 337 -31.86 -15.28 -3.87
CA ALA A 337 -30.60 -14.54 -3.85
C ALA A 337 -29.72 -14.82 -2.61
N LYS A 338 -30.20 -15.68 -1.70
CA LYS A 338 -29.51 -16.03 -0.45
C LYS A 338 -29.01 -17.49 -0.40
N GLU A 339 -29.17 -18.22 -1.50
CA GLU A 339 -28.60 -19.56 -1.70
C GLU A 339 -27.31 -19.52 -2.51
#